data_AF-A0A1V5JVV1-F1
#
_entry.id   AF-A0A1V5JVV1-F1
#
_cell.length_a   1.000
_cell.length_b   1.000
_cell.length_c   1.000
_cell.angle_alpha   90.00
_cell.angle_beta   90.00
_cell.angle_gamma   90.00
#
_symmetry.space_group_name_H-M   'P 1'
#
loop_
_entity.id
_entity.type
_entity.pdbx_description
1 polymer ?
#
loop_
_entity_poly.entity_id
_entity_poly.type
_entity_poly.pdbx_seq_one_letter_code
_entity_poly.pdbx_strand_id
1 'polypeptide(L)'
;MVVGGYDLGRTPAWQALVQELGPVRVTLLALRSPYDLRAVPAVGGYLCSYGDRPASLRALGGVLLGRVAPQGRLPVELPGLYPRGWGMGE
;
A
#
# COMPACT_ATOMS: atom_id res chain seq x y z
N MET A 1 2.97 -6.37 -10.91
CA MET A 1 4.20 -5.55 -10.75
C MET A 1 4.14 -4.86 -9.40
N VAL A 2 5.25 -4.73 -8.69
CA VAL A 2 5.28 -4.19 -7.33
C VAL A 2 5.97 -2.83 -7.33
N VAL A 3 5.36 -1.82 -6.70
CA VAL A 3 5.91 -0.47 -6.60
C VAL A 3 5.94 -0.04 -5.13
N GLY A 4 7.09 0.43 -4.66
CA GLY A 4 7.21 1.06 -3.34
C GLY A 4 6.72 2.50 -3.36
N GLY A 5 5.91 2.86 -2.37
CA GLY A 5 5.39 4.20 -2.19
C GLY A 5 5.85 4.82 -0.88
N TYR A 6 6.23 6.09 -0.95
CA TYR A 6 6.58 6.90 0.20
C TYR A 6 6.03 8.32 -0.03
N ASP A 7 4.89 8.62 0.59
CA ASP A 7 4.21 9.92 0.50
C ASP A 7 3.80 10.33 -0.90
N LEU A 8 3.13 9.42 -1.60
CA LEU A 8 2.65 9.66 -2.95
C LEU A 8 1.82 10.94 -3.04
N GLY A 9 1.00 11.24 -2.04
CA GLY A 9 0.19 12.47 -2.00
C GLY A 9 1.00 13.78 -2.09
N ARG A 10 2.32 13.74 -1.83
CA ARG A 10 3.22 14.89 -1.92
C ARG A 10 4.20 14.82 -3.10
N THR A 11 4.14 13.76 -3.92
CA THR A 11 5.09 13.52 -5.01
C THR A 11 4.36 13.29 -6.34
N PRO A 12 3.95 14.37 -7.05
CA PRO A 12 3.18 14.25 -8.30
C PRO A 12 3.86 13.41 -9.40
N ALA A 13 5.18 13.50 -9.53
CA ALA A 13 5.93 12.70 -10.51
C ALA A 13 5.82 11.18 -10.24
N TRP A 14 5.75 10.78 -8.97
CA TRP A 14 5.59 9.36 -8.62
C TRP A 14 4.17 8.87 -8.89
N GLN A 15 3.17 9.74 -8.70
CA GLN A 15 1.79 9.45 -9.12
C GLN A 15 1.71 9.25 -10.63
N ALA A 16 2.30 10.17 -11.41
CA ALA A 16 2.31 10.09 -12.87
C ALA A 16 2.96 8.78 -13.36
N LEU A 17 4.10 8.38 -12.78
CA LEU A 17 4.73 7.11 -13.09
C LEU A 17 3.80 5.91 -12.85
N VAL A 18 3.11 5.88 -11.71
CA VAL A 18 2.14 4.79 -11.42
C VAL A 18 0.99 4.77 -12.43
N GLN A 19 0.54 5.94 -12.90
CA GLN A 19 -0.48 6.05 -13.94
C GLN A 19 0.02 5.52 -15.28
N GLU A 20 1.21 5.91 -15.71
CA GLU A 20 1.84 5.45 -16.95
C GLU A 20 2.09 3.94 -16.97
N LEU A 21 2.45 3.38 -15.81
CA LEU A 21 2.63 1.94 -15.61
C LEU A 21 1.34 1.13 -15.69
N GLY A 22 0.18 1.79 -15.72
CA GLY A 22 -1.14 1.17 -15.67
C GLY A 22 -1.48 0.74 -14.23
N PRO A 23 -2.21 1.56 -13.46
CA PRO A 23 -2.37 1.37 -12.01
C PRO A 23 -3.00 0.01 -11.66
N VAL A 24 -3.94 -0.48 -12.47
CA VAL A 24 -4.59 -1.79 -12.28
C VAL A 24 -3.59 -2.97 -12.28
N ARG A 25 -2.40 -2.80 -12.87
CA ARG A 25 -1.33 -3.81 -12.92
C ARG A 25 -0.32 -3.69 -11.76
N VAL A 26 -0.47 -2.63 -10.95
CA VAL A 26 0.42 -2.27 -9.85
C VAL A 26 -0.14 -2.77 -8.53
N THR A 27 0.71 -3.47 -7.78
CA THR A 27 0.57 -3.66 -6.35
C THR A 27 1.40 -2.59 -5.65
N LEU A 28 0.74 -1.61 -5.03
CA LEU A 28 1.40 -0.52 -4.34
C LEU A 28 1.71 -0.92 -2.90
N LEU A 29 2.99 -0.80 -2.51
CA LEU A 29 3.49 -1.03 -1.17
C LEU A 29 3.75 0.31 -0.49
N ALA A 30 2.82 0.79 0.33
CA ALA A 30 3.02 2.00 1.10
C ALA A 30 3.98 1.74 2.28
N LEU A 31 5.11 2.43 2.28
CA LEU A 31 6.20 2.24 3.25
C LEU A 31 6.12 3.22 4.42
N ARG A 32 5.16 4.15 4.42
CA ARG A 32 4.98 5.12 5.51
C ARG A 32 3.53 5.32 5.91
N SER A 33 2.69 5.61 4.91
CA SER A 33 1.35 6.14 5.14
C SER A 33 0.28 5.35 4.39
N PRO A 34 -0.82 4.95 5.04
CA PRO A 34 -1.93 4.28 4.37
C PRO A 34 -2.67 5.23 3.39
N TYR A 35 -2.41 6.54 3.48
CA TYR A 35 -3.04 7.55 2.63
C TYR A 35 -2.48 7.59 1.20
N ASP A 36 -1.38 6.89 0.91
CA ASP A 36 -0.84 6.79 -0.46
C ASP A 36 -1.85 6.21 -1.44
N LEU A 37 -2.77 5.35 -0.96
CA LEU A 37 -3.86 4.81 -1.79
C LEU A 37 -4.77 5.91 -2.35
N ARG A 38 -4.96 7.03 -1.64
CA ARG A 38 -5.81 8.14 -2.13
C ARG A 38 -5.24 8.83 -3.35
N ALA A 39 -3.91 8.79 -3.53
CA ALA A 39 -3.27 9.41 -4.68
C ALA A 39 -3.45 8.58 -5.96
N VAL A 40 -3.57 7.25 -5.82
CA VAL A 40 -3.71 6.30 -6.93
C VAL A 40 -4.69 5.17 -6.57
N PRO A 41 -6.00 5.47 -6.40
CA PRO A 41 -6.97 4.51 -5.88
C PRO A 41 -7.25 3.33 -6.82
N ALA A 42 -6.90 3.45 -8.09
CA ALA A 42 -7.12 2.42 -9.11
C ALA A 42 -6.06 1.30 -9.12
N VAL A 43 -5.17 1.24 -8.11
CA VAL A 43 -4.14 0.19 -8.04
C VAL A 43 -4.76 -1.19 -7.87
N GLY A 44 -4.21 -2.19 -8.56
CA GLY A 44 -4.72 -3.57 -8.53
C GLY A 44 -4.49 -4.30 -7.19
N GLY A 45 -3.55 -3.83 -6.38
CA GLY A 45 -3.35 -4.30 -5.02
C GLY A 45 -2.70 -3.25 -4.14
N TYR A 46 -2.96 -3.32 -2.83
CA TYR A 46 -2.45 -2.35 -1.87
C TYR A 46 -2.06 -3.01 -0.55
N LEU A 47 -0.84 -2.72 -0.07
CA LEU A 47 -0.37 -3.10 1.26
C LEU A 47 0.31 -1.89 1.91
N CYS A 48 0.06 -1.67 3.20
CA CYS A 48 0.77 -0.67 3.99
C CYS A 48 1.61 -1.37 5.07
N SER A 49 2.90 -1.07 5.11
CA SER A 49 3.84 -1.62 6.09
C SER A 49 4.13 -0.66 7.26
N TYR A 50 3.63 0.58 7.18
CA TYR A 50 3.82 1.66 8.17
C TYR A 50 5.28 1.96 8.54
N GLY A 51 6.23 1.49 7.73
CA GLY A 51 7.66 1.74 7.92
C GLY A 51 8.52 0.94 6.94
N ASP A 52 9.67 1.48 6.63
CA ASP A 52 10.70 0.93 5.73
C ASP A 52 11.83 0.19 6.48
N ARG A 53 11.69 0.03 7.80
CA ARG A 53 12.67 -0.70 8.61
C ARG A 53 12.82 -2.15 8.13
N PRO A 54 14.01 -2.77 8.25
CA PRO A 54 14.24 -4.14 7.78
C PRO A 54 13.26 -5.19 8.31
N ALA A 55 12.79 -5.04 9.55
CA ALA A 55 11.77 -5.92 10.12
C ALA A 55 10.42 -5.82 9.38
N SER A 56 9.97 -4.59 9.09
CA SER A 56 8.73 -4.33 8.34
C SER A 56 8.82 -4.87 6.91
N LEU A 57 9.94 -4.65 6.23
CA LEU A 57 10.16 -5.15 4.87
C LEU A 57 10.23 -6.68 4.81
N ARG A 58 10.82 -7.34 5.81
CA ARG A 58 10.81 -8.80 5.91
C ARG A 58 9.39 -9.36 6.09
N ALA A 59 8.59 -8.75 6.97
CA ALA A 59 7.19 -9.14 7.16
C ALA A 59 6.38 -8.93 5.87
N LEU A 60 6.57 -7.79 5.20
CA LEU A 60 5.95 -7.48 3.91
C LEU A 60 6.32 -8.51 2.83
N GLY A 61 7.59 -8.89 2.74
CA GLY A 61 8.04 -9.97 1.85
C GLY A 61 7.39 -11.31 2.18
N GLY A 62 7.21 -11.63 3.47
CA GLY A 62 6.47 -12.82 3.91
C GLY A 62 5.03 -12.83 3.42
N VAL A 63 4.33 -11.69 3.50
CA VAL A 63 2.95 -11.54 2.99
C VAL A 63 2.91 -11.66 1.46
N LEU A 64 3.80 -10.97 0.75
CA LEU A 64 3.84 -11.00 -0.72
C LEU A 64 4.13 -12.39 -1.30
N LEU A 65 4.93 -13.18 -0.58
CA LEU A 65 5.26 -14.56 -0.96
C LEU A 65 4.23 -15.59 -0.45
N GLY A 66 3.13 -15.16 0.19
CA GLY A 66 2.12 -16.05 0.74
C GLY A 66 2.58 -16.90 1.93
N ARG A 67 3.72 -16.57 2.55
CA ARG A 67 4.27 -17.29 3.70
C ARG A 67 3.62 -16.88 5.02
N VAL A 68 3.06 -15.68 5.07
CA VAL A 68 2.41 -15.09 6.24
C VAL A 68 1.10 -14.46 5.79
N ALA A 69 -0.01 -14.78 6.46
CA ALA A 69 -1.28 -14.09 6.22
C ALA A 69 -1.23 -12.66 6.80
N PRO A 70 -1.72 -11.63 6.08
CA PRO A 70 -1.75 -10.27 6.59
C PRO A 70 -2.81 -10.13 7.69
N GLN A 71 -2.39 -9.73 8.90
CA GLN A 71 -3.28 -9.57 10.06
C GLN A 71 -3.54 -8.09 10.43
N GLY A 72 -2.94 -7.15 9.68
CA GLY A 72 -3.04 -5.73 9.96
C GLY A 72 -4.46 -5.19 9.73
N ARG A 73 -4.90 -4.31 10.63
CA ARG A 73 -6.15 -3.54 10.49
C ARG A 73 -5.83 -2.05 10.44
N LEU A 74 -6.55 -1.32 9.61
CA LEU A 74 -6.36 0.12 9.45
C LEU A 74 -6.56 0.84 10.79
N PRO A 75 -5.54 1.57 11.32
CA PRO A 75 -5.69 2.34 12.55
C PRO A 75 -6.43 3.67 12.31
N VAL A 76 -6.68 4.01 11.05
CA VAL A 76 -7.31 5.27 10.60
C VAL A 76 -8.36 4.97 9.55
N GLU A 77 -9.27 5.91 9.34
CA GLU A 77 -10.15 5.89 8.16
C GLU A 77 -9.38 6.37 6.92
N LEU A 78 -9.66 5.75 5.77
CA LEU A 78 -9.32 6.25 4.44
C LEU A 78 -10.61 6.79 3.81
N PRO A 79 -10.90 8.10 3.94
CA PRO A 79 -12.22 8.64 3.59
C PRO A 79 -12.57 8.36 2.13
N GLY A 80 -13.77 7.79 1.91
CA GLY A 80 -14.26 7.40 0.60
C GLY A 80 -13.74 6.05 0.07
N LEU A 81 -12.90 5.35 0.84
CA LEU A 81 -12.31 4.06 0.43
C LEU A 81 -12.57 2.96 1.46
N TYR A 82 -12.04 3.10 2.68
CA TYR A 82 -12.10 2.06 3.71
C TYR A 82 -12.24 2.65 5.12
N PRO A 83 -13.07 2.06 5.99
CA PRO A 83 -13.22 2.51 7.37
C PRO A 83 -12.03 2.11 8.23
N ARG A 84 -11.87 2.79 9.38
CA ARG A 84 -10.97 2.35 10.45
C ARG A 84 -11.33 0.91 10.88
N GLY A 85 -10.32 0.09 11.13
CA GLY A 85 -10.46 -1.32 11.51
C GLY A 85 -10.52 -2.28 10.33
N TRP A 86 -10.59 -1.78 9.09
CA TRP A 86 -10.61 -2.63 7.90
C TRP A 86 -9.26 -3.31 7.66
N GLY A 87 -9.26 -4.56 7.19
CA GLY A 87 -8.09 -5.34 6.80
C GLY A 87 -8.52 -6.60 6.04
N MET A 88 -7.64 -7.17 5.22
CA MET A 88 -7.96 -8.33 4.37
C MET A 88 -7.84 -9.70 5.06
N GLY A 89 -7.27 -9.76 6.26
CA GLY A 89 -7.22 -10.99 7.06
C GLY A 89 -8.44 -11.11 7.97
N GLU A 90 -9.20 -12.19 7.81
CA GLU A 90 -9.98 -12.77 8.91
C GLU A 90 -9.03 -13.34 9.97
#